data_AF-R0D9V8-F1
#
_entry.id   AF-R0D9V8-F1
#
_cell.length_a   1.000
_cell.length_b   1.000
_cell.length_c   1.000
_cell.angle_alpha   90.00
_cell.angle_beta   90.00
_cell.angle_gamma   90.00
#
_symmetry.space_group_name_H-M   'P 1'
#
loop_
_entity.id
_entity.type
_entity.pdbx_description
1 polymer ?
#
loop_
_entity_poly.entity_id
_entity_poly.type
_entity_poly.pdbx_seq_one_letter_code
_entity_poly.pdbx_strand_id
1 'polypeptide(L)'
;MGAKMGAAAEGMFTGVLILSVVILSINMVFCLLRAVLGPRFSDRLIAINMIGTKTVLMIALLIKVFHEDYLVDICLIYALISFLSFVVLTKLLGLRMSREEGMGGSGTAEKENEEKEALL
;
A
#
# COMPACT_ATOMS: atom_id res chain seq x y z
N MET A 1 9.96 -1.48 -46.17
CA MET A 1 8.70 -1.65 -45.42
C MET A 1 8.87 -1.83 -43.90
N GLY A 2 10.05 -2.21 -43.38
CA GLY A 2 10.27 -2.42 -41.94
C GLY A 2 10.35 -1.16 -41.06
N ALA A 3 10.84 -0.02 -41.56
CA ALA A 3 11.01 1.20 -40.76
C ALA A 3 9.68 1.89 -40.37
N LYS A 4 8.64 1.79 -41.21
CA LYS A 4 7.29 2.31 -40.91
C LYS A 4 6.57 1.49 -39.84
N MET A 5 6.88 0.20 -39.73
CA MET A 5 6.30 -0.69 -38.72
C MET A 5 6.96 -0.50 -37.36
N GLY A 6 8.27 -0.18 -37.35
CA GLY A 6 8.98 0.28 -36.15
C GLY A 6 8.37 1.57 -35.59
N ALA A 7 8.22 2.62 -36.40
CA ALA A 7 7.63 3.88 -35.94
C ALA A 7 6.16 3.76 -35.48
N ALA A 8 5.38 2.86 -36.10
CA ALA A 8 4.02 2.55 -35.64
C ALA A 8 4.03 1.80 -34.31
N ALA A 9 4.95 0.86 -34.11
CA ALA A 9 5.15 0.18 -32.84
C ALA A 9 5.60 1.16 -31.74
N GLU A 10 6.56 2.04 -32.02
CA GLU A 10 6.99 3.10 -31.10
C GLU A 10 5.82 4.02 -30.70
N GLY A 11 4.96 4.39 -31.67
CA GLY A 11 3.75 5.19 -31.41
C GLY A 11 2.70 4.45 -30.58
N MET A 12 2.51 3.15 -30.82
CA MET A 12 1.58 2.31 -30.06
C MET A 12 2.08 2.08 -28.62
N PHE A 13 3.38 1.79 -28.44
CA PHE A 13 3.99 1.68 -27.12
C PHE A 13 3.89 2.99 -26.35
N THR A 14 4.16 4.12 -27.00
CA THR A 14 4.01 5.45 -26.39
C THR A 14 2.55 5.72 -26.00
N GLY A 15 1.59 5.35 -26.84
CA GLY A 15 0.16 5.47 -26.55
C GLY A 15 -0.26 4.63 -25.33
N VAL A 16 0.21 3.39 -25.24
CA VAL A 16 -0.06 2.49 -24.10
C VAL A 16 0.60 3.02 -22.82
N LEU A 17 1.83 3.53 -22.91
CA LEU A 17 2.52 4.14 -21.76
C LEU A 17 1.76 5.37 -21.25
N ILE A 18 1.38 6.30 -22.13
CA ILE A 18 0.60 7.48 -21.75
C ILE A 18 -0.75 7.08 -21.14
N LEU A 19 -1.45 6.12 -21.75
CA LEU A 19 -2.72 5.63 -21.22
C LEU A 19 -2.55 5.03 -19.81
N SER A 20 -1.51 4.21 -19.61
CA SER A 20 -1.21 3.61 -18.31
C SER A 20 -0.91 4.66 -17.24
N VAL A 21 -0.15 5.71 -17.58
CA VAL A 21 0.17 6.82 -16.67
C VAL A 21 -1.10 7.58 -16.30
N VAL A 22 -1.96 7.89 -17.28
CA VAL A 22 -3.23 8.59 -17.04
C VAL A 22 -4.15 7.78 -16.13
N ILE A 23 -4.29 6.48 -16.38
CA ILE A 23 -5.08 5.57 -15.53
C ILE A 23 -4.49 5.48 -14.12
N LEU A 24 -3.15 5.44 -14.01
CA LEU A 24 -2.46 5.46 -12.71
C LEU A 24 -2.75 6.74 -11.95
N SER A 25 -2.67 7.90 -12.61
CA SER A 25 -2.94 9.21 -12.03
C SER A 25 -4.37 9.31 -11.52
N ILE A 26 -5.36 8.84 -12.29
CA ILE A 26 -6.77 8.82 -11.87
C ILE A 26 -6.95 7.90 -10.64
N ASN A 27 -6.34 6.71 -10.66
CA ASN A 27 -6.35 5.79 -9.50
C ASN A 27 -5.63 6.37 -8.28
N MET A 28 -4.65 7.27 -8.47
CA MET A 28 -3.95 7.94 -7.37
C MET A 28 -4.87 8.92 -6.66
N VAL A 29 -5.64 9.70 -7.42
CA VAL A 29 -6.65 10.62 -6.90
C VAL A 29 -7.76 9.86 -6.17
N PHE A 30 -8.22 8.73 -6.71
CA PHE A 30 -9.24 7.90 -6.06
C PHE A 30 -8.75 7.29 -4.73
N CYS A 31 -7.48 6.87 -4.67
CA CYS A 31 -6.84 6.43 -3.42
C CYS A 31 -6.74 7.54 -2.39
N LEU A 32 -6.38 8.75 -2.80
CA LEU A 32 -6.33 9.92 -1.92
C LEU A 32 -7.71 10.26 -1.37
N LEU A 33 -8.74 10.27 -2.23
CA LEU A 33 -10.12 10.52 -1.81
C LEU A 33 -10.58 9.49 -0.77
N ARG A 34 -10.29 8.20 -0.97
CA ARG A 34 -10.62 7.13 0.00
C ARG A 34 -9.78 7.20 1.28
N ALA A 35 -8.50 7.58 1.20
CA ALA A 35 -7.62 7.74 2.36
C ALA A 35 -8.03 8.90 3.27
N VAL A 36 -8.61 9.96 2.68
CA VAL A 36 -9.07 11.16 3.39
C VAL A 36 -10.50 11.01 3.90
N LEU A 37 -11.40 10.39 3.12
CA LEU A 37 -12.80 10.17 3.54
C LEU A 37 -13.00 8.92 4.42
N GLY A 38 -12.02 8.02 4.54
CA GLY A 38 -12.14 6.83 5.37
C GLY A 38 -11.89 7.11 6.86
N PRO A 39 -12.92 7.15 7.74
CA PRO A 39 -12.73 7.23 9.20
C PRO A 39 -12.16 5.92 9.79
N ARG A 40 -12.14 4.83 9.00
CA ARG A 40 -11.72 3.50 9.43
C ARG A 40 -10.24 3.28 9.11
N PHE A 41 -9.47 2.81 10.09
CA PHE A 41 -8.06 2.42 9.92
C PHE A 41 -7.82 1.47 8.73
N SER A 42 -8.81 0.61 8.42
CA SER A 42 -8.76 -0.32 7.28
C SER A 42 -8.66 0.38 5.92
N ASP A 43 -9.32 1.52 5.71
CA ASP A 43 -9.23 2.27 4.44
C ASP A 43 -7.86 2.91 4.26
N ARG A 44 -7.24 3.37 5.36
CA ARG A 44 -5.89 3.96 5.35
C ARG A 44 -4.83 2.91 5.02
N LEU A 45 -5.00 1.67 5.49
CA LEU A 45 -4.17 0.52 5.08
C LEU A 45 -4.29 0.23 3.58
N ILE A 46 -5.52 0.12 3.06
CA ILE A 46 -5.74 -0.14 1.63
C ILE A 46 -5.07 0.92 0.75
N ALA A 47 -5.12 2.20 1.15
CA ALA A 47 -4.46 3.29 0.43
C ALA A 47 -2.92 3.15 0.40
N ILE A 48 -2.29 2.75 1.51
CA ILE A 48 -0.83 2.55 1.57
C ILE A 48 -0.37 1.43 0.63
N ASN A 49 -1.10 0.32 0.59
CA ASN A 49 -0.78 -0.79 -0.31
C ASN A 49 -0.94 -0.40 -1.80
N MET A 50 -1.95 0.39 -2.11
CA MET A 50 -2.19 0.93 -3.45
C MET A 50 -1.12 1.95 -3.90
N ILE A 51 -0.52 2.68 -2.96
CA ILE A 51 0.63 3.55 -3.26
C ILE A 51 1.86 2.67 -3.54
N GLY A 52 2.17 1.69 -2.68
CA GLY A 52 3.32 0.79 -2.87
C GLY A 52 3.31 0.06 -4.21
N THR A 53 2.15 -0.44 -4.63
CA THR A 53 2.00 -1.09 -5.95
C THR A 53 2.21 -0.15 -7.13
N LYS A 54 1.77 1.12 -7.06
CA LYS A 54 2.06 2.11 -8.11
C LYS A 54 3.54 2.46 -8.19
N THR A 55 4.23 2.57 -7.06
CA THR A 55 5.67 2.88 -7.04
C THR A 55 6.49 1.75 -7.68
N VAL A 56 6.15 0.49 -7.38
CA VAL A 56 6.79 -0.68 -8.00
C VAL A 56 6.52 -0.71 -9.51
N LEU A 57 5.30 -0.41 -9.95
CA LEU A 57 4.94 -0.27 -11.36
C LEU A 57 5.77 0.80 -12.08
N MET A 58 6.00 1.96 -11.45
CA MET A 58 6.85 3.02 -12.01
C MET A 58 8.30 2.56 -12.18
N ILE A 59 8.85 1.82 -11.21
CA ILE A 59 10.21 1.26 -11.31
C ILE A 59 10.28 0.19 -12.41
N ALA A 60 9.25 -0.67 -12.51
CA ALA A 60 9.14 -1.68 -13.57
C ALA A 60 9.11 -1.07 -14.98
N LEU A 61 8.41 0.05 -15.16
CA LEU A 61 8.42 0.79 -16.42
C LEU A 61 9.79 1.42 -16.71
N LEU A 62 10.51 1.87 -15.69
CA LEU A 62 11.87 2.43 -15.84
C LEU A 62 12.86 1.40 -16.37
N ILE A 63 12.77 0.14 -15.91
CA ILE A 63 13.61 -0.97 -16.41
C ILE A 63 13.46 -1.15 -17.91
N LYS A 64 12.21 -1.07 -18.41
CA LYS A 64 11.89 -1.21 -19.84
C LYS A 64 12.61 -0.16 -20.69
N VAL A 65 12.79 1.05 -20.16
CA VAL A 65 13.42 2.17 -20.87
C VAL A 65 14.94 2.02 -20.91
N PHE A 66 15.55 1.53 -19.82
CA PHE A 66 17.00 1.47 -19.70
C PHE A 66 17.63 0.19 -20.27
N HIS A 67 16.85 -0.88 -20.53
CA HIS A 67 17.32 -2.12 -21.18
C HIS A 67 18.47 -2.86 -20.46
N GLU A 68 18.64 -2.60 -19.16
CA GLU A 68 19.71 -3.16 -18.35
C GLU A 68 19.17 -4.13 -17.30
N ASP A 69 19.72 -5.35 -17.26
CA ASP A 69 19.19 -6.46 -16.46
C ASP A 69 19.31 -6.22 -14.94
N TYR A 70 20.29 -5.43 -14.49
CA TYR A 70 20.50 -5.14 -13.05
C TYR A 70 19.35 -4.33 -12.43
N LEU A 71 18.54 -3.64 -13.24
CA LEU A 71 17.39 -2.87 -12.76
C LEU A 71 16.24 -3.80 -12.33
N VAL A 72 16.18 -5.03 -12.87
CA VAL A 72 15.16 -6.04 -12.54
C VAL A 72 15.30 -6.48 -11.08
N ASP A 73 16.52 -6.74 -10.63
CA ASP A 73 16.78 -7.13 -9.24
C ASP A 73 16.39 -6.02 -8.26
N ILE A 74 16.74 -4.77 -8.57
CA ILE A 74 16.37 -3.61 -7.75
C ILE A 74 14.85 -3.47 -7.67
N CYS A 75 14.14 -3.65 -8.79
CA CYS A 75 12.68 -3.62 -8.81
C CYS A 75 12.05 -4.73 -7.97
N LEU A 76 12.60 -5.94 -8.04
CA LEU A 76 12.13 -7.09 -7.27
C LEU A 76 12.36 -6.85 -5.77
N ILE A 77 13.51 -6.33 -5.38
CA ILE A 77 13.79 -5.94 -3.99
C ILE A 77 12.82 -4.85 -3.52
N TYR A 78 12.54 -3.85 -4.36
CA TYR A 78 11.60 -2.77 -4.00
C TYR A 78 10.16 -3.27 -3.85
N ALA A 79 9.76 -4.23 -4.68
CA ALA A 79 8.47 -4.91 -4.57
C ALA A 79 8.34 -5.67 -3.24
N LEU A 80 9.39 -6.41 -2.86
CA LEU A 80 9.42 -7.16 -1.59
C LEU A 80 9.39 -6.24 -0.38
N ILE A 81 10.18 -5.15 -0.38
CA ILE A 81 10.21 -4.19 0.74
C ILE A 81 8.85 -3.49 0.89
N SER A 82 8.26 -3.03 -0.21
CA SER A 82 6.95 -2.34 -0.19
C SER A 82 5.84 -3.24 0.37
N PHE A 83 5.84 -4.52 -0.02
CA PHE A 83 4.90 -5.51 0.50
C PHE A 83 5.16 -5.81 1.99
N LEU A 84 6.42 -6.01 2.36
CA LEU A 84 6.80 -6.30 3.75
C LEU A 84 6.43 -5.16 4.69
N SER A 85 6.72 -3.91 4.34
CA SER A 85 6.34 -2.74 5.14
C SER A 85 4.83 -2.67 5.39
N PHE A 86 4.01 -3.00 4.38
CA PHE A 86 2.56 -3.03 4.53
C PHE A 86 2.08 -4.17 5.45
N VAL A 87 2.62 -5.38 5.29
CA VAL A 87 2.27 -6.53 6.14
C VAL A 87 2.66 -6.26 7.60
N VAL A 88 3.85 -5.70 7.84
CA VAL A 88 4.33 -5.32 9.17
C VAL A 88 3.43 -4.25 9.77
N LEU A 89 3.07 -3.22 9.01
CA LEU A 89 2.16 -2.18 9.47
C LEU A 89 0.79 -2.75 9.87
N THR A 90 0.24 -3.65 9.05
CA THR A 90 -1.04 -4.34 9.33
C THR A 90 -0.96 -5.15 10.63
N LYS A 91 0.09 -5.97 10.79
CA LYS A 91 0.32 -6.77 11.99
C LYS A 91 0.51 -5.88 13.22
N LEU A 92 1.29 -4.83 13.10
CA LEU A 92 1.57 -3.89 14.19
C LEU A 92 0.31 -3.16 14.66
N LEU A 93 -0.59 -2.82 13.74
CA LEU A 93 -1.87 -2.20 14.08
C LEU A 93 -2.86 -3.21 14.68
N GLY A 94 -2.94 -4.42 14.12
CA GLY A 94 -3.76 -5.52 14.67
C GLY A 94 -3.36 -5.89 16.09
N LEU A 95 -2.06 -6.01 16.36
CA LEU A 95 -1.53 -6.32 17.70
C LEU A 95 -1.84 -5.23 18.75
N ARG A 96 -1.94 -3.96 18.34
CA ARG A 96 -2.28 -2.85 19.24
C ARG A 96 -3.74 -2.92 19.68
N MET A 97 -4.64 -3.22 18.75
CA MET A 97 -6.06 -3.40 19.04
C MET A 97 -6.30 -4.58 20.00
N SER A 98 -5.66 -5.73 19.77
CA SER A 98 -5.76 -6.88 20.70
C SER A 98 -5.15 -6.60 22.09
N ARG A 99 -4.26 -5.61 22.23
CA ARG A 99 -3.68 -5.23 23.54
C ARG A 99 -4.57 -4.25 24.31
N GLU A 100 -5.31 -3.38 23.63
CA GLU A 100 -6.30 -2.50 24.27
C GLU A 100 -7.46 -3.30 24.86
N GLU A 101 -7.91 -4.38 24.19
CA GLU A 101 -8.93 -5.28 24.75
C GLU A 101 -8.47 -5.97 26.05
N GLY A 102 -7.17 -6.27 26.18
CA GLY A 102 -6.58 -6.83 27.39
C GLY A 102 -6.37 -5.82 28.53
N MET A 103 -6.17 -4.54 28.23
CA MET A 103 -5.96 -3.49 29.25
C MET A 103 -7.27 -2.84 29.73
N GLY A 104 -8.33 -2.83 28.91
CA GLY A 104 -9.66 -2.31 29.30
C GLY A 104 -10.45 -3.22 30.25
N GLY A 105 -10.18 -4.53 30.23
CA GLY A 105 -10.82 -5.51 31.13
C GLY A 105 -10.21 -5.56 32.53
N SER A 106 -8.89 -5.32 32.66
CA SER A 106 -8.19 -5.46 33.95
C SER A 106 -8.55 -4.33 34.93
N GLY A 107 -8.66 -3.08 34.46
CA GLY A 107 -8.99 -1.93 35.32
C GLY A 107 -10.46 -1.85 35.77
N THR A 108 -11.34 -2.65 35.19
CA THR A 108 -12.77 -2.72 35.58
C THR A 108 -13.00 -3.82 36.61
N ALA A 109 -12.34 -4.98 36.45
CA ALA A 109 -12.40 -6.09 37.40
C ALA A 109 -11.74 -5.77 38.76
N GLU A 110 -10.65 -5.00 38.75
CA GLU A 110 -9.95 -4.59 39.98
C GLU A 110 -10.78 -3.58 40.79
N LYS A 111 -11.47 -2.65 40.10
CA LYS A 111 -12.41 -1.71 40.73
C LYS A 111 -13.68 -2.39 41.26
N GLU A 112 -14.19 -3.40 40.55
CA GLU A 112 -15.35 -4.16 41.01
C GLU A 112 -15.02 -5.03 42.24
N ASN A 113 -13.78 -5.53 42.34
CA ASN A 113 -13.32 -6.28 43.50
C ASN A 113 -13.04 -5.36 44.71
N GLU A 114 -12.42 -4.19 44.50
CA GLU A 114 -12.24 -3.18 45.56
C GLU A 114 -13.59 -2.62 46.07
N GLU A 115 -14.57 -2.39 45.20
CA GLU A 115 -15.90 -1.94 45.61
C GLU A 115 -16.64 -3.00 46.43
N LYS A 116 -16.52 -4.29 46.05
CA LYS A 116 -17.08 -5.41 46.82
C LYS A 116 -16.37 -5.62 48.16
N GLU A 117 -15.06 -5.40 48.24
CA GLU A 117 -14.31 -5.48 49.49
C GLU A 117 -14.53 -4.26 50.40
N ALA A 118 -14.77 -3.06 49.83
CA ALA A 118 -15.08 -1.86 50.59
C ALA A 118 -16.51 -1.81 51.14
N LEU A 119 -17.42 -2.65 50.61
CA LEU A 119 -18.81 -2.77 51.02
C LEU A 119 -19.08 -3.93 52.00
N LEU A 120 -18.06 -4.72 52.35
CA LEU A 120 -18.08 -5.77 53.39
C LEU A 120 -17.45 -5.27 54.69
#